data_AF-A0AA88XPE4-F1
#
_entry.id   AF-A0AA88XPE4-F1
#
_cell.length_a   1.000
_cell.length_b   1.000
_cell.length_c   1.000
_cell.angle_alpha   90.00
_cell.angle_beta   90.00
_cell.angle_gamma   90.00
#
_symmetry.space_group_name_H-M   'P 1'
#
loop_
_entity.id
_entity.type
_entity.pdbx_description
1 polymer ?
#
loop_
_entity_poly.entity_id
_entity_poly.type
_entity_poly.pdbx_seq_one_letter_code
_entity_poly.pdbx_strand_id
1 'polypeptide(L)'
;MDNPDSLKGSNETYMECPSDHKRCRKITQEVEDDYRVIRQCALNGEVGCLQRTGTRKIKLEYCECVGDGCNSAIGLSAPSILLSVIAFFAILRSSVL
;
A
#
# COMPACT_ATOMS: atom_id res chain seq x y z
N MET A 1 20.57 12.65 -9.21
CA MET A 1 19.32 13.43 -9.11
C MET A 1 18.23 12.57 -9.68
N ASP A 2 17.37 12.00 -8.84
CA ASP A 2 16.26 11.16 -9.31
C ASP A 2 15.28 12.01 -10.11
N ASN A 3 14.90 11.48 -11.28
CA ASN A 3 13.97 12.11 -12.20
C ASN A 3 12.58 12.21 -11.54
N PRO A 4 11.97 13.41 -11.43
CA PRO A 4 10.69 13.61 -10.73
C PRO A 4 9.45 12.99 -11.43
N ASP A 5 9.61 12.39 -12.61
CA ASP A 5 8.49 11.89 -13.42
C ASP A 5 7.93 10.50 -13.00
N SER A 6 8.54 9.81 -12.05
CA SER A 6 8.08 8.46 -11.65
C SER A 6 6.84 8.44 -10.75
N LEU A 7 6.25 9.59 -10.43
CA LEU A 7 4.99 9.71 -9.69
C LEU A 7 3.77 9.88 -10.61
N LYS A 8 3.89 9.63 -11.92
CA LYS A 8 2.71 9.49 -12.77
C LYS A 8 2.06 8.15 -12.46
N GLY A 9 0.84 8.21 -11.92
CA GLY A 9 0.01 7.04 -11.64
C GLY A 9 -0.17 6.19 -12.88
N SER A 10 0.69 5.18 -13.03
CA SER A 10 0.41 4.04 -13.88
C SER A 10 -0.54 3.12 -13.12
N ASN A 11 -1.44 2.45 -13.84
CA ASN A 11 -2.27 1.39 -13.26
C ASN A 11 -1.46 0.12 -12.94
N GLU A 12 -0.15 0.25 -12.76
CA GLU A 12 0.79 -0.85 -12.53
C GLU A 12 1.04 -1.01 -11.03
N THR A 13 0.65 -2.17 -10.52
CA THR A 13 0.80 -2.54 -9.11
C THR A 13 2.26 -2.81 -8.73
N TYR A 14 3.14 -2.98 -9.72
CA TYR A 14 4.55 -3.33 -9.54
C TYR A 14 5.42 -2.47 -10.45
N MET A 15 6.58 -2.06 -9.93
CA MET A 15 7.61 -1.34 -10.67
C MET A 15 8.93 -2.08 -10.49
N GLU A 16 9.70 -2.23 -11.57
CA GLU A 16 11.02 -2.83 -11.50
C GLU A 16 12.03 -1.83 -10.92
N CYS A 17 12.79 -2.28 -9.92
CA CYS A 17 13.83 -1.48 -9.31
C CYS A 17 15.13 -1.55 -10.13
N PRO A 18 15.87 -0.43 -10.26
CA PRO A 18 17.24 -0.49 -10.75
C PRO A 18 18.09 -1.45 -9.92
N SER A 19 19.08 -2.10 -10.54
CA SER A 19 19.87 -3.19 -9.92
C SER A 19 20.65 -2.80 -8.66
N ASP A 20 20.92 -1.50 -8.47
CA ASP A 20 21.58 -0.96 -7.29
C ASP A 20 20.63 -0.75 -6.10
N HIS A 21 19.31 -0.70 -6.33
CA HIS A 21 18.30 -0.56 -5.30
C HIS A 21 17.92 -1.92 -4.72
N LYS A 22 18.47 -2.23 -3.53
CA LYS A 22 18.27 -3.54 -2.87
C LYS A 22 17.07 -3.61 -1.94
N ARG A 23 16.27 -2.54 -1.87
CA ARG A 23 15.15 -2.40 -0.91
C ARG A 23 13.96 -1.70 -1.53
N CYS A 24 12.80 -1.91 -0.92
CA CYS A 24 11.58 -1.15 -1.19
C CYS A 24 11.32 -0.17 -0.05
N ARG A 25 10.74 1.00 -0.38
CA ARG A 25 10.30 2.01 0.58
C ARG A 25 8.82 2.30 0.40
N LYS A 26 8.09 2.36 1.51
CA LYS A 26 6.74 2.88 1.61
C LYS A 26 6.78 4.18 2.42
N ILE A 27 6.19 5.23 1.88
CA ILE A 27 6.06 6.51 2.55
C ILE A 27 4.57 6.78 2.73
N THR A 28 4.13 6.81 3.98
CA THR A 28 2.79 7.26 4.34
C THR A 28 2.90 8.73 4.73
N GLN A 29 2.09 9.58 4.11
CA GLN A 29 2.04 11.01 4.40
C GLN A 29 0.63 11.40 4.82
N GLU A 30 0.51 12.00 5.99
CA GLU A 30 -0.69 12.65 6.50
C GLU A 30 -0.36 14.14 6.61
N VAL A 31 -1.01 14.98 5.81
CA VAL A 31 -0.81 16.44 5.81
C VAL A 31 -2.17 17.07 6.02
N GLU A 32 -2.41 17.59 7.22
CA GLU A 32 -3.73 18.07 7.64
C GLU A 32 -4.78 16.95 7.51
N ASP A 33 -5.66 17.00 6.51
CA ASP A 33 -6.69 15.99 6.25
C ASP A 33 -6.39 15.13 5.00
N ASP A 34 -5.26 15.37 4.34
CA ASP A 34 -4.82 14.61 3.16
C ASP A 34 -3.95 13.41 3.57
N TYR A 35 -4.35 12.20 3.14
CA TYR A 35 -3.59 10.97 3.32
C TYR A 35 -3.10 10.41 1.99
N ARG A 36 -1.78 10.15 1.87
CA ARG A 36 -1.15 9.62 0.66
C ARG A 36 -0.15 8.53 0.98
N VAL A 37 -0.09 7.53 0.10
CA VAL A 37 0.91 6.45 0.17
C VAL A 37 1.74 6.45 -1.10
N ILE A 38 3.04 6.68 -0.95
CA ILE A 38 4.01 6.65 -2.03
C ILE A 38 4.87 5.40 -1.87
N ARG A 39 5.08 4.66 -2.95
CA ARG A 39 5.94 3.47 -2.98
C ARG A 39 7.06 3.71 -3.98
N GLN A 40 8.28 3.38 -3.60
CA GLN A 40 9.46 3.53 -4.45
C GLN A 40 10.55 2.54 -4.06
N CYS A 41 11.54 2.38 -4.91
CA CYS A 41 12.76 1.65 -4.60
C CYS A 41 13.64 2.47 -3.65
N ALA A 42 14.49 1.82 -2.87
CA ALA A 42 15.47 2.47 -2.00
C ALA A 42 16.86 1.86 -2.17
N LEU A 43 17.84 2.74 -2.37
CA LEU A 43 19.27 2.40 -2.34
C LEU A 43 19.73 2.09 -0.91
N ASN A 44 19.44 3.03 0.00
CA ASN A 44 19.96 3.10 1.36
C ASN A 44 18.84 3.35 2.39
N GLY A 45 19.05 2.87 3.62
CA GLY A 45 18.12 3.00 4.75
C GLY A 45 18.11 1.77 5.66
N GLU A 46 17.38 1.85 6.76
CA GLU A 46 17.25 0.77 7.76
C GLU A 46 15.93 0.04 7.59
N VAL A 47 15.97 -1.30 7.62
CA VAL A 47 14.75 -2.11 7.60
C VAL A 47 13.93 -1.80 8.85
N GLY A 48 12.65 -1.52 8.64
CA GLY A 48 11.75 -1.07 9.69
C GLY A 48 11.06 0.23 9.32
N CYS A 49 10.32 0.79 10.28
CA CYS A 49 9.51 1.99 10.08
C CYS A 49 10.00 3.13 10.98
N LEU A 50 10.20 4.31 10.39
CA LEU A 50 10.54 5.54 11.07
C LEU A 50 9.43 6.56 10.88
N GLN A 51 8.88 7.06 11.99
CA GLN A 51 7.90 8.13 11.99
C GLN A 51 8.57 9.49 12.21
N ARG A 52 8.10 10.51 11.46
CA ARG A 52 8.52 11.90 11.58
C ARG A 52 7.30 12.80 11.60
N THR A 53 7.20 13.63 12.63
CA THR A 53 6.12 14.62 12.76
C THR A 53 6.67 16.01 12.47
N GLY A 54 5.99 16.74 11.59
CA GLY A 54 6.30 18.12 11.25
C GLY A 54 5.34 19.11 11.88
N THR A 55 5.48 20.38 11.49
CA THR A 55 4.52 21.45 11.83
C THR A 55 3.21 21.27 11.06
N ARG A 56 2.10 21.85 11.55
CA ARG A 56 0.78 21.82 10.86
C ARG A 56 0.23 20.41 10.58
N LYS A 57 0.21 19.55 11.61
CA LYS A 57 -0.35 18.17 11.53
C LYS A 57 0.25 17.33 10.41
N ILE A 58 1.51 17.56 10.07
CA ILE A 58 2.23 16.72 9.11
C ILE A 58 2.76 15.50 9.87
N LYS A 59 2.38 14.30 9.45
CA LYS A 59 2.97 13.04 9.92
C LYS A 59 3.45 12.25 8.71
N LEU A 60 4.70 11.79 8.77
CA LEU A 60 5.34 11.00 7.75
C LEU A 60 5.80 9.69 8.38
N GLU A 61 5.51 8.57 7.74
CA GLU A 61 6.05 7.27 8.12
C GLU A 61 6.82 6.70 6.93
N TYR A 62 8.10 6.39 7.16
CA TYR A 62 8.99 5.78 6.20
C TYR A 62 9.24 4.34 6.60
N CYS A 63 8.72 3.38 5.86
CA CYS A 63 9.00 1.96 6.08
C CYS A 63 9.88 1.43 4.96
N GLU A 64 10.96 0.73 5.31
CA GLU A 64 11.80 0.00 4.36
C GLU A 64 11.78 -1.50 4.63
N CYS A 65 11.82 -2.28 3.56
CA CYS A 65 11.82 -3.74 3.60
C CYS A 65 12.69 -4.32 2.48
N VAL A 66 13.02 -5.61 2.62
CA VAL A 66 13.82 -6.39 1.67
C VAL A 66 12.92 -7.45 1.02
N GLY A 67 13.13 -7.69 -0.27
CA GLY A 67 12.38 -8.67 -1.05
C GLY A 67 11.40 -8.01 -2.02
N ASP A 68 11.14 -8.71 -3.11
CA ASP A 68 10.32 -8.21 -4.22
C ASP A 68 8.90 -7.88 -3.74
N GLY A 69 8.45 -6.66 -4.03
CA GLY A 69 7.10 -6.22 -3.72
C GLY A 69 6.75 -6.18 -2.23
N CYS A 70 7.74 -6.20 -1.32
CA CYS A 70 7.49 -6.27 0.13
C CYS A 70 6.73 -5.04 0.69
N ASN A 71 6.70 -3.92 -0.03
CA ASN A 71 6.00 -2.69 0.35
C ASN A 71 4.56 -2.61 -0.20
N SER A 72 4.03 -3.70 -0.75
CA SER A 72 2.68 -3.77 -1.34
C SER A 72 1.56 -3.43 -0.36
N ALA A 73 0.39 -3.09 -0.88
CA ALA A 73 -0.81 -2.99 -0.05
C ALA A 73 -1.24 -4.41 0.39
N ILE A 74 -1.64 -4.57 1.66
CA ILE A 74 -2.41 -5.74 2.07
C ILE A 74 -3.78 -5.59 1.40
N GLY A 75 -4.06 -6.40 0.38
CA GLY A 75 -5.37 -6.42 -0.25
C GLY A 75 -6.41 -6.95 0.73
N LEU A 76 -7.52 -6.24 0.90
CA LEU A 76 -8.70 -6.84 1.54
C LEU A 76 -9.27 -7.89 0.58
N SER A 77 -8.84 -9.14 0.71
CA SER A 77 -9.57 -10.25 0.11
C SER A 77 -10.83 -10.48 0.94
N ALA A 78 -12.00 -10.10 0.42
CA ALA A 78 -13.25 -10.50 1.03
C ALA A 78 -13.31 -12.05 1.05
N PRO A 79 -13.59 -12.69 2.19
CA PRO A 79 -13.70 -14.14 2.24
C PRO A 79 -14.92 -14.57 1.41
N SER A 80 -14.67 -15.16 0.23
CA SER A 80 -15.70 -15.57 -0.73
C SER A 80 -16.77 -16.49 -0.12
N ILE A 81 -16.39 -17.23 0.94
CA ILE A 81 -17.27 -18.12 1.70
C ILE A 81 -18.39 -17.35 2.41
N LEU A 82 -18.13 -16.16 2.92
CA LEU A 82 -19.15 -15.40 3.65
C LEU A 82 -20.24 -14.90 2.69
N LEU A 83 -19.85 -14.48 1.49
CA LEU A 83 -20.76 -14.01 0.45
C LEU A 83 -21.63 -15.16 -0.10
N SER A 84 -21.07 -16.35 -0.28
CA SER A 84 -21.83 -17.51 -0.76
C SER A 84 -22.86 -17.99 0.26
N VAL A 85 -22.52 -17.97 1.56
CA VAL A 85 -23.45 -18.33 2.64
C VAL A 85 -24.62 -17.33 2.72
N ILE A 86 -24.34 -16.02 2.65
CA ILE A 86 -25.39 -14.98 2.65
C ILE A 86 -26.31 -15.15 1.43
N ALA A 87 -25.73 -15.37 0.25
CA ALA A 87 -26.51 -15.59 -0.98
C ALA A 87 -27.39 -16.85 -0.87
N PHE A 88 -26.86 -17.94 -0.32
CA PHE A 88 -27.62 -19.18 -0.11
C PHE A 88 -28.81 -18.98 0.84
N PHE A 89 -28.61 -18.31 1.97
CA PHE A 89 -29.70 -18.01 2.90
C PHE A 89 -30.73 -17.03 2.33
N ALA A 90 -30.31 -16.06 1.51
CA ALA A 90 -31.23 -15.14 0.82
C ALA A 90 -32.10 -15.87 -0.21
N ILE A 91 -31.51 -16.80 -0.98
CA ILE A 91 -32.24 -17.64 -1.93
C ILE A 91 -33.19 -18.58 -1.19
N LEU A 92 -32.73 -19.27 -0.15
CA LEU A 92 -33.59 -20.14 0.67
C LEU A 92 -34.79 -19.40 1.27
N ARG A 93 -34.60 -18.16 1.77
CA ARG A 93 -35.71 -17.35 2.27
C ARG A 93 -36.71 -16.99 1.17
N SER A 94 -36.23 -16.68 -0.03
CA SER A 94 -37.08 -16.28 -1.16
C SER A 94 -37.88 -17.45 -1.74
N SER A 95 -37.38 -18.69 -1.60
CA SER A 95 -38.06 -19.91 -2.03
C SER A 95 -39.08 -20.46 -1.02
N VAL A 96 -39.10 -19.93 0.21
CA VAL A 96 -39.98 -20.36 1.30
C VAL A 96 -41.12 -19.35 1.56
N LEU A 97 -41.02 -18.14 0.98
CA LEU A 97 -42.11 -17.15 0.90
C LEU A 97 -42.88 -17.31 -0.42
#